data_AF-A0A6C2URA2-F1
#
_entry.id   AF-A0A6C2URA2-F1
#
_cell.length_a   1.000
_cell.length_b   1.000
_cell.length_c   1.000
_cell.angle_alpha   90.00
_cell.angle_beta   90.00
_cell.angle_gamma   90.00
#
_symmetry.space_group_name_H-M   'P 1'
#
loop_
_entity.id
_entity.type
_entity.pdbx_description
1 polymer ?
#
loop_
_entity_poly.entity_id
_entity_poly.type
_entity_poly.pdbx_seq_one_letter_code
_entity_poly.pdbx_strand_id
1 'polypeptide(L)' 'MLCDLTALEEFSHPAKAHFRAVMDLCNENGVAKIIRIIPDPLNNFGLTLMAHIHYDSHIPVLTCKTLQEASKHLSV' A
#
# COMPACT_ATOMS: atom_id res chain seq x y z
N MET A 1 -2.90 4.35 -7.21
CA MET A 1 -2.57 2.92 -7.36
C MET A 1 -3.31 2.12 -6.29
N LEU A 2 -3.93 1.00 -6.66
CA LEU A 2 -4.63 0.08 -5.75
C LEU A 2 -3.76 -1.16 -5.54
N CYS A 3 -3.45 -1.49 -4.29
CA CYS A 3 -2.84 -2.75 -3.88
C CYS A 3 -3.88 -3.63 -3.19
N ASP A 4 -4.31 -4.71 -3.82
CA ASP A 4 -5.06 -5.74 -3.14
C ASP A 4 -4.09 -6.72 -2.46
N LEU A 5 -4.06 -6.73 -1.13
CA LEU A 5 -3.20 -7.61 -0.32
C LEU A 5 -4.02 -8.65 0.46
N THR A 6 -5.28 -8.89 0.06
CA THR A 6 -6.18 -9.83 0.74
C THR A 6 -5.64 -11.27 0.81
N ALA A 7 -4.86 -11.69 -0.19
CA ALA A 7 -4.25 -13.02 -0.27
C ALA A 7 -2.82 -13.07 0.32
N LEU A 8 -2.33 -11.99 0.94
CA LEU A 8 -0.99 -11.95 1.51
C LEU A 8 -1.00 -12.61 2.90
N GLU A 9 -0.58 -13.88 2.96
CA GLU A 9 -0.48 -14.63 4.22
C GLU A 9 0.80 -14.31 4.99
N GLU A 10 1.94 -14.24 4.28
CA GLU A 10 3.24 -13.92 4.87
C GLU A 10 3.97 -12.88 4.02
N PHE A 11 4.58 -11.90 4.68
CA PHE A 11 5.46 -10.94 4.04
C PHE A 11 6.93 -11.30 4.26
N SER A 12 7.42 -12.26 3.49
CA SER A 12 8.81 -12.73 3.55
C SER A 12 9.80 -11.59 3.25
N HIS A 13 11.04 -11.73 3.70
CA HIS A 13 12.08 -10.71 3.49
C HIS A 13 12.32 -10.38 1.99
N PRO A 14 12.41 -11.36 1.07
CA PRO A 14 12.52 -11.05 -0.36
C PRO A 14 11.29 -10.32 -0.91
N ALA A 15 10.08 -10.71 -0.50
CA ALA A 15 8.86 -10.07 -0.94
C ALA A 15 8.81 -8.59 -0.51
N LYS A 16 9.29 -8.26 0.70
CA LYS A 16 9.41 -6.88 1.19
C LYS A 16 10.36 -6.04 0.33
N ALA A 17 11.48 -6.61 -0.12
CA ALA A 17 12.44 -5.92 -0.99
C ALA A 17 11.83 -5.61 -2.37
N HIS A 18 11.09 -6.55 -2.95
CA HIS A 18 10.37 -6.32 -4.20
C HIS A 18 9.24 -5.28 -4.04
N PHE A 19 8.47 -5.37 -2.95
CA PHE A 19 7.40 -4.42 -2.69
C PHE A 19 7.94 -3.00 -2.50
N ARG A 20 9.07 -2.85 -1.80
CA ARG A 20 9.80 -1.57 -1.70
C ARG A 20 10.11 -0.99 -3.08
N ALA A 21 10.72 -1.77 -3.97
CA ALA A 21 11.08 -1.28 -5.30
C ALA A 21 9.86 -0.80 -6.10
N VAL A 22 8.70 -1.47 -5.95
CA VAL A 22 7.44 -1.02 -6.56
C VAL A 22 6.97 0.31 -5.97
N MET A 23 7.13 0.53 -4.65
CA MET A 23 6.77 1.79 -4.01
C MET A 23 7.66 2.94 -4.50
N ASP A 24 8.97 2.72 -4.55
CA ASP A 24 9.95 3.70 -5.06
C ASP A 24 9.58 4.10 -6.49
N LEU A 25 9.34 3.12 -7.37
CA LEU A 25 8.91 3.38 -8.75
C LEU A 25 7.58 4.14 -8.83
N CYS A 26 6.61 3.82 -7.97
CA CYS A 26 5.34 4.54 -7.94
C CYS A 26 5.53 6.00 -7.49
N ASN A 27 6.37 6.24 -6.48
CA ASN A 27 6.70 7.58 -6.01
C ASN A 27 7.38 8.40 -7.10
N GLU A 28 8.44 7.84 -7.71
CA GLU A 28 9.21 8.48 -8.78
C GLU A 28 8.37 8.83 -10.02
N ASN A 29 7.33 8.03 -10.29
CA ASN A 29 6.41 8.25 -11.41
C ASN A 29 5.17 9.09 -11.05
N GLY A 30 5.17 9.76 -9.90
CA GLY A 30 4.14 10.74 -9.55
C GLY A 30 2.79 10.12 -9.22
N VAL A 31 2.78 8.97 -8.53
CA VAL A 31 1.53 8.36 -8.06
C VAL A 31 0.73 9.35 -7.22
N ALA A 32 -0.53 9.61 -7.58
CA ALA A 32 -1.34 10.59 -6.85
C ALA A 32 -1.80 10.11 -5.45
N LYS A 33 -1.95 8.79 -5.27
CA LYS A 33 -2.47 8.16 -4.05
C LYS A 33 -2.22 6.66 -4.04
N ILE A 34 -2.00 6.09 -2.86
CA ILE A 34 -1.96 4.65 -2.62
C ILE A 34 -3.20 4.22 -1.84
N ILE A 35 -3.88 3.20 -2.32
CA ILE A 35 -5.00 2.54 -1.63
C ILE A 35 -4.59 1.08 -1.47
N ARG A 36 -4.56 0.55 -0.24
CA ARG A 36 -4.22 -0.85 0.02
C ARG A 36 -5.36 -1.55 0.74
N ILE A 37 -5.68 -2.77 0.32
CA ILE A 37 -6.70 -3.61 0.95
C ILE A 37 -6.00 -4.61 1.86
N ILE A 38 -6.18 -4.46 3.18
CA ILE A 38 -5.62 -5.33 4.21
C ILE A 38 -6.76 -5.71 5.18
N PRO A 39 -7.28 -6.94 5.13
CA PRO A 39 -8.40 -7.37 5.97
C PRO A 39 -8.08 -7.33 7.47
N ASP A 40 -6.88 -7.77 7.86
CA ASP A 40 -6.42 -7.80 9.25
C ASP A 40 -5.51 -6.59 9.57
N PRO A 41 -5.94 -5.64 10.43
CA PRO A 41 -5.13 -4.49 10.80
C PRO A 41 -3.81 -4.85 11.50
N LEU A 42 -3.68 -6.03 12.10
CA LEU A 42 -2.42 -6.48 12.72
C LEU A 42 -1.31 -6.68 11.67
N ASN A 43 -1.68 -6.96 10.42
CA ASN A 43 -0.74 -7.15 9.32
C ASN A 43 -0.27 -5.82 8.69
N ASN A 44 -0.69 -4.68 9.24
CA ASN A 44 -0.50 -3.37 8.61
C ASN A 44 0.71 -2.57 9.14
N PHE A 45 1.23 -2.84 10.33
CA PHE A 45 2.24 -1.97 10.95
C PHE A 45 3.51 -1.84 10.10
N GLY A 46 4.12 -2.96 9.71
CA GLY A 46 5.33 -2.95 8.88
C GLY A 46 5.13 -2.26 7.54
N LEU A 47 3.98 -2.49 6.89
CA LEU A 47 3.62 -1.84 5.64
C LEU A 47 3.39 -0.33 5.79
N THR A 48 2.85 0.10 6.93
CA THR A 48 2.66 1.52 7.25
C THR A 48 3.99 2.22 7.43
N LEU A 49 4.93 1.60 8.16
CA LEU A 49 6.29 2.13 8.29
C LEU A 49 6.99 2.23 6.94
N MET A 50 6.91 1.17 6.11
CA MET A 50 7.48 1.21 4.76
C MET A 50 6.89 2.36 3.93
N ALA A 51 5.57 2.59 4.00
CA ALA A 51 4.93 3.68 3.26
C ALA A 51 5.46 5.06 3.65
N HIS A 52 5.76 5.29 4.94
CA HIS A 52 6.36 6.55 5.39
C HIS A 52 7.82 6.74 4.94
N ILE A 53 8.53 5.65 4.64
CA ILE A 53 9.92 5.70 4.21
C ILE A 53 10.03 5.92 2.69
N HIS A 54 9.12 5.31 1.92
CA HIS A 54 9.25 5.18 0.46
C HIS A 54 8.31 6.08 -0.35
N TYR A 55 7.31 6.70 0.29
CA TYR A 55 6.48 7.72 -0.34
C TYR A 55 6.76 9.10 0.26
N ASP A 56 6.69 10.13 -0.57
CA ASP A 56 6.75 11.49 -0.09
C ASP A 56 5.57 11.77 0.86
N SER A 57 5.78 12.65 1.85
CA SER A 57 4.78 12.95 2.89
C SER A 57 3.45 13.51 2.35
N HIS A 58 3.43 13.98 1.11
CA HIS A 58 2.23 14.51 0.45
C HIS A 58 1.40 13.44 -0.25
N ILE A 59 1.92 12.23 -0.43
CA ILE A 59 1.21 11.12 -1.07
C ILE A 59 0.26 10.49 -0.05
N PRO A 60 -1.08 10.55 -0.26
CA PRO A 60 -2.00 9.93 0.67
C PRO A 60 -1.91 8.40 0.57
N VAL A 61 -1.85 7.74 1.72
CA VAL A 61 -1.85 6.27 1.82
C VAL A 61 -3.05 5.83 2.64
N LEU A 62 -4.01 5.18 1.98
CA LEU A 62 -5.26 4.72 2.58
C LEU A 62 -5.23 3.21 2.77
N THR A 63 -5.61 2.75 3.95
CA THR A 63 -5.78 1.31 4.24
C THR A 63 -7.26 1.01 4.36
N CYS A 64 -7.76 0.11 3.53
CA CYS A 64 -9.15 -0.33 3.52
C CYS A 64 -9.21 -1.82 3.89
N LYS A 65 -10.32 -2.26 4.48
CA LYS A 65 -10.52 -3.68 4.81
C LYS A 65 -11.08 -4.48 3.64
N THR A 66 -11.80 -3.82 2.74
CA THR A 66 -12.49 -4.46 1.62
C THR A 66 -12.31 -3.69 0.32
N LEU A 67 -12.52 -4.38 -0.80
CA LEU A 67 -12.57 -3.75 -2.12
C LEU A 67 -13.69 -2.70 -2.20
N GLN A 68 -14.84 -2.93 -1.56
CA GLN A 68 -15.95 -1.96 -1.56
C GLN A 68 -15.55 -0.63 -0.89
N GLU A 69 -14.80 -0.69 0.21
CA GLU A 69 -14.27 0.49 0.87
C GLU A 69 -13.22 1.19 -0.01
N ALA A 70 -12.28 0.42 -0.57
CA ALA A 70 -11.26 0.95 -1.48
C ALA A 70 -11.85 1.65 -2.72
N SER A 71 -12.93 1.10 -3.29
CA SER A 71 -13.63 1.66 -4.45
C SER A 71 -14.17 3.07 -4.21
N LYS A 72 -14.55 3.41 -2.97
CA LYS A 72 -14.99 4.77 -2.61
C LYS A 72 -13.87 5.81 -2.76
N HIS A 73 -12.63 5.34 -2.78
CA HIS A 73 -11.44 6.18 -2.92
C HIS A 73 -10.83 6.09 -4.32
N LEU A 74 -11.30 5.21 -5.21
CA LEU A 74 -10.73 5.03 -6.55
C LEU A 74 -11.18 6.11 -7.54
N SER A 75 -12.42 6.59 -7.41
CA SER A 75 -12.94 7.70 -8.19
C SER A 75 -12.37 9.03 -7.67
N VAL A 76 -11.78 9.79 -8.60
CA VAL A 76 -11.44 11.21 -8.44
C VAL A 76 -12.73 12.03 -8.51
#